data_AF-A0A3B8M4S5-F1
#
_entry.id   AF-A0A3B8M4S5-F1
#
_cell.length_a   1.000
_cell.length_b   1.000
_cell.length_c   1.000
_cell.angle_alpha   90.00
_cell.angle_beta   90.00
_cell.angle_gamma   90.00
#
_symmetry.space_group_name_H-M   'P 1'
#
loop_
_entity.id
_entity.type
_entity.pdbx_description
1 polymer ?
#
loop_
_entity_poly.entity_id
_entity_poly.type
_entity_poly.pdbx_seq_one_letter_code
_entity_poly.pdbx_strand_id
1 'polypeptide(L)'
;MSPPSRRRVIVVIVAASAWWISLGLMAALTANPTVLNVTQVLEARLVIEARGLDAGDQVQVVRVFASDRLDPPPETLTVSNLTEVIDTLETNGSCLVPLSPGGDGNWVVPGCHFLDKGKTRSIPMIYPANDTTRTRLKQILKRGKRQILDRPVDPDRHFVQVTAR
;
A
#
# COMPACT_ATOMS: atom_id res chain seq x y z
N MET A 1 -38.62 45.78 -11.43
CA MET A 1 -37.94 44.51 -11.08
C MET A 1 -38.15 44.29 -9.59
N SER A 2 -39.19 43.54 -9.21
CA SER A 2 -39.60 43.40 -7.80
C SER A 2 -38.59 42.54 -7.04
N PRO A 3 -38.14 42.94 -5.84
CA PRO A 3 -37.14 42.17 -5.10
C PRO A 3 -37.70 40.77 -4.77
N PRO A 4 -36.91 39.70 -4.93
CA PRO A 4 -37.36 38.36 -4.62
C PRO A 4 -37.73 38.29 -3.13
N SER A 5 -38.93 37.77 -2.84
CA SER A 5 -39.39 37.59 -1.47
C SER A 5 -38.34 36.84 -0.65
N ARG A 6 -38.05 37.30 0.57
CA ARG A 6 -37.05 36.74 1.50
C ARG A 6 -37.15 35.21 1.63
N ARG A 7 -38.38 34.68 1.58
CA ARG A 7 -38.69 33.25 1.62
C ARG A 7 -38.14 32.47 0.43
N ARG A 8 -38.20 33.02 -0.79
CA ARG A 8 -37.63 32.38 -2.00
C ARG A 8 -36.11 32.32 -1.93
N VAL A 9 -35.47 33.38 -1.43
CA VAL A 9 -34.00 33.41 -1.26
C VAL A 9 -33.55 32.34 -0.26
N ILE A 10 -34.24 32.21 0.88
CA ILE A 10 -33.94 31.17 1.89
C ILE A 10 -34.10 29.76 1.30
N VAL A 11 -35.17 29.50 0.55
CA VAL A 11 -35.40 28.18 -0.08
C VAL A 11 -34.28 27.84 -1.06
N VAL A 12 -33.82 28.79 -1.87
CA VAL A 12 -32.72 28.57 -2.82
C VAL A 12 -31.41 28.27 -2.09
N ILE A 13 -31.10 29.00 -1.02
CA ILE A 13 -29.89 28.77 -0.22
C ILE A 13 -29.93 27.37 0.41
N VAL A 14 -31.05 26.98 1.04
CA VAL A 14 -31.19 25.66 1.66
C VAL A 14 -31.07 24.54 0.62
N ALA A 15 -31.70 24.71 -0.55
CA ALA A 15 -31.59 23.75 -1.64
C ALA A 15 -30.15 23.62 -2.17
N ALA A 16 -29.45 24.75 -2.34
CA ALA A 16 -28.05 24.76 -2.75
C ALA A 16 -27.15 24.10 -1.69
N SER A 17 -27.35 24.38 -0.40
CA SER A 17 -26.60 23.74 0.68
C SER A 17 -26.86 22.23 0.74
N ALA A 18 -28.12 21.79 0.64
CA ALA A 18 -28.48 20.37 0.61
C ALA A 18 -27.86 19.65 -0.60
N TRP A 19 -27.78 20.33 -1.74
CA TRP A 19 -27.13 19.82 -2.95
C TRP A 19 -25.62 19.67 -2.76
N TRP A 20 -24.94 20.67 -2.20
CA TRP A 20 -23.51 20.59 -1.89
C TRP A 20 -23.18 19.48 -0.88
N ILE A 21 -24.04 19.29 0.14
CA ILE A 21 -23.90 18.20 1.10
C ILE A 21 -24.05 16.85 0.39
N SER A 22 -25.03 16.70 -0.50
CA SER A 22 -25.21 15.46 -1.28
C SER A 22 -24.01 15.17 -2.17
N LEU A 23 -23.43 16.19 -2.82
CA LEU A 23 -22.22 16.04 -3.62
C LEU A 23 -21.01 15.64 -2.76
N GLY A 24 -20.81 16.27 -1.61
CA GLY A 24 -19.75 15.92 -0.68
C GLY A 24 -19.90 14.49 -0.16
N LEU A 25 -21.13 14.07 0.15
CA LEU A 25 -21.43 12.72 0.60
C LEU A 25 -21.18 11.69 -0.51
N MET A 26 -21.64 11.96 -1.74
CA MET A 26 -21.35 11.07 -2.87
C MET A 26 -19.84 11.00 -3.13
N ALA A 27 -19.12 12.11 -3.14
CA ALA A 27 -17.67 12.11 -3.31
C ALA A 27 -16.95 11.29 -2.24
N ALA A 28 -17.38 11.38 -0.97
CA ALA A 28 -16.83 10.57 0.12
C ALA A 28 -17.14 9.07 -0.04
N LEU A 29 -18.32 8.71 -0.54
CA LEU A 29 -18.72 7.32 -0.75
C LEU A 29 -18.15 6.71 -2.04
N THR A 30 -17.90 7.52 -3.06
CA THR A 30 -17.25 7.10 -4.32
C THR A 30 -15.73 7.21 -4.28
N ALA A 31 -15.17 7.76 -3.19
CA ALA A 31 -13.73 7.77 -2.98
C ALA A 31 -13.22 6.33 -3.09
N ASN A 32 -12.52 6.03 -4.18
CA ASN A 32 -12.15 4.68 -4.52
C ASN A 32 -11.17 4.18 -3.45
N PRO A 33 -11.53 3.17 -2.64
CA PRO A 33 -10.68 2.74 -1.54
C PRO A 33 -9.40 2.19 -2.16
N THR A 34 -8.24 2.73 -1.77
CA THR A 34 -6.95 2.33 -2.30
C THR A 34 -6.85 0.80 -2.27
N VAL A 35 -6.86 0.20 -3.47
CA VAL A 35 -6.89 -1.26 -3.61
C VAL A 35 -5.46 -1.74 -3.43
N LEU A 36 -5.18 -2.39 -2.29
CA LEU A 36 -3.94 -3.11 -2.09
C LEU A 36 -3.83 -4.24 -3.10
N ASN A 37 -2.71 -4.30 -3.81
CA ASN A 37 -2.41 -5.42 -4.67
C ASN A 37 -2.03 -6.63 -3.81
N VAL A 38 -2.90 -7.64 -3.80
CA VAL A 38 -2.73 -8.86 -3.02
C VAL A 38 -1.47 -9.61 -3.43
N THR A 39 -1.18 -9.72 -4.73
CA THR A 39 -0.02 -10.45 -5.26
C THR A 39 1.27 -9.80 -4.77
N GLN A 40 1.37 -8.47 -4.88
CA GLN A 40 2.52 -7.71 -4.42
C GLN A 40 2.77 -7.87 -2.91
N VAL A 41 1.71 -7.88 -2.10
CA VAL A 41 1.80 -8.05 -0.64
C VAL A 41 2.19 -9.47 -0.25
N LEU A 42 1.70 -10.49 -0.97
CA LEU A 42 2.00 -11.90 -0.68
C LEU A 42 3.38 -12.33 -1.18
N GLU A 43 3.88 -11.73 -2.26
CA GLU A 43 5.22 -11.99 -2.80
C GLU A 43 6.31 -11.18 -2.10
N ALA A 44 5.93 -10.09 -1.42
CA ALA A 44 6.85 -9.32 -0.59
C ALA A 44 7.40 -10.18 0.57
N ARG A 45 8.72 -10.13 0.75
CA ARG A 45 9.39 -10.78 1.88
C ARG A 45 9.29 -9.95 3.16
N LEU A 46 9.14 -8.65 3.02
CA LEU A 46 9.02 -7.70 4.12
C LEU A 46 7.91 -6.70 3.80
N VAL A 47 6.97 -6.48 4.72
CA VAL A 47 5.94 -5.44 4.59
C VAL A 47 6.01 -4.53 5.81
N ILE A 48 6.32 -3.27 5.58
CA ILE A 48 6.53 -2.26 6.62
C ILE A 48 5.63 -1.05 6.42
N GLU A 49 5.37 -0.33 7.50
CA GLU A 49 5.03 1.08 7.48
C GLU A 49 6.34 1.87 7.48
N ALA A 50 6.54 2.71 6.49
CA ALA A 50 7.76 3.49 6.35
C ALA A 50 7.46 4.97 6.13
N ARG A 51 8.40 5.81 6.54
CA ARG A 51 8.45 7.25 6.23
C ARG A 51 9.68 7.55 5.39
N GLY A 52 9.57 8.53 4.50
CA GLY A 52 10.72 9.03 3.75
C GLY A 52 11.71 9.69 4.71
N LEU A 53 12.99 9.47 4.45
CA LEU A 53 14.07 10.25 5.06
C LEU A 53 14.60 11.23 4.00
N ASP A 54 15.05 12.40 4.44
CA ASP A 54 15.63 13.43 3.54
C ASP A 54 16.90 12.93 2.81
N ALA A 55 17.55 11.89 3.37
CA ALA A 55 18.64 11.19 2.73
C ALA A 55 18.09 10.19 1.71
N GLY A 56 18.28 10.50 0.42
CA GLY A 56 17.80 9.74 -0.73
C GLY A 56 17.93 8.21 -0.61
N ASP A 57 16.94 7.54 -1.18
CA ASP A 57 16.73 6.08 -1.20
C ASP A 57 16.60 5.39 0.16
N GLN A 58 16.52 6.13 1.26
CA GLN A 58 16.29 5.56 2.59
C GLN A 58 14.88 5.80 3.10
N VAL A 59 14.37 4.81 3.82
CA VAL A 59 13.11 4.90 4.55
C VAL A 59 13.31 4.54 6.01
N GLN A 60 12.63 5.26 6.90
CA GLN A 60 12.54 4.92 8.31
C GLN A 60 11.39 3.92 8.51
N VAL A 61 11.68 2.81 9.16
CA VAL A 61 10.70 1.78 9.54
C VAL A 61 9.94 2.24 10.77
N VAL A 62 8.66 2.58 10.60
CA VAL A 62 7.75 2.93 11.71
C VAL A 62 7.16 1.67 12.31
N ARG A 63 6.82 0.69 11.47
CA ARG A 63 6.17 -0.54 11.90
C ARG A 63 6.44 -1.70 10.94
N VAL A 64 6.52 -2.91 11.48
CA VAL A 64 6.63 -4.13 10.68
C VAL A 64 5.30 -4.89 10.75
N PHE A 65 4.75 -5.28 9.60
CA PHE A 65 3.51 -6.07 9.49
C PHE A 65 3.76 -7.52 9.12
N ALA A 66 4.73 -7.77 8.25
CA ALA A 66 5.15 -9.10 7.84
C ALA A 66 6.66 -9.09 7.58
N SER A 67 7.35 -10.13 8.02
CA SER A 67 8.76 -10.38 7.75
C SER A 67 8.93 -11.88 7.60
N ASP A 68 9.72 -12.29 6.62
CA ASP A 68 10.13 -13.68 6.43
C ASP A 68 11.37 -14.04 7.27
N ARG A 69 12.10 -13.02 7.75
CA ARG A 69 13.24 -13.17 8.67
C ARG A 69 12.77 -13.16 10.12
N LEU A 70 13.43 -13.99 10.95
CA LEU A 70 13.22 -14.01 12.40
C LEU A 70 13.75 -12.74 13.06
N ASP A 71 14.85 -12.18 12.55
CA ASP A 71 15.44 -10.96 13.09
C ASP A 71 14.63 -9.72 12.68
N PRO A 72 14.42 -8.76 13.59
CA PRO A 72 13.75 -7.52 13.25
C PRO A 72 14.57 -6.75 12.20
N PRO A 73 13.93 -6.14 11.19
CA PRO A 73 14.63 -5.28 10.26
C PRO A 73 15.22 -4.07 11.00
N PRO A 74 16.34 -3.50 10.51
CA PRO A 74 16.90 -2.28 11.07
C PRO A 74 15.91 -1.11 10.94
N GLU A 75 16.08 -0.10 11.80
CA GLU A 75 15.22 1.09 11.85
C GLU A 75 15.23 1.88 10.54
N THR A 76 16.33 1.81 9.79
CA THR A 76 16.48 2.46 8.48
C THR A 76 16.79 1.41 7.43
N LEU A 77 16.11 1.49 6.28
CA LEU A 77 16.29 0.60 5.15
C LEU A 77 16.58 1.38 3.87
N THR A 78 17.54 0.88 3.10
CA THR A 78 17.82 1.37 1.75
C THR A 78 16.93 0.65 0.74
N VAL A 79 16.17 1.43 -0.04
CA VAL A 79 15.23 0.98 -1.05
C VAL A 79 15.67 1.54 -2.41
N SER A 80 16.20 0.66 -3.25
CA SER A 80 16.87 1.02 -4.50
C SER A 80 16.01 1.72 -5.56
N ASN A 81 14.70 1.50 -5.55
CA ASN A 81 13.75 2.14 -6.47
C ASN A 81 12.78 3.10 -5.76
N LEU A 82 13.21 3.68 -4.62
CA LEU A 82 12.38 4.59 -3.85
C LEU A 82 12.01 5.85 -4.64
N THR A 83 12.93 6.35 -5.47
CA THR A 83 12.72 7.50 -6.36
C THR A 83 11.51 7.35 -7.28
N GLU A 84 11.09 6.13 -7.62
CA GLU A 84 9.90 5.89 -8.45
C GLU A 84 8.58 6.04 -7.68
N VAL A 85 8.62 6.06 -6.35
CA VAL A 85 7.43 6.12 -5.46
C VAL A 85 7.50 7.22 -4.41
N ILE A 86 8.55 8.04 -4.41
CA ILE A 86 8.83 9.01 -3.35
C ILE A 86 7.74 10.07 -3.22
N ASP A 87 7.18 10.55 -4.34
CA ASP A 87 6.08 11.51 -4.34
C ASP A 87 4.88 11.02 -3.51
N THR A 88 4.59 9.71 -3.59
CA THR A 88 3.50 9.09 -2.82
C THR A 88 3.83 9.01 -1.34
N LEU A 89 5.11 8.77 -1.01
CA LEU A 89 5.59 8.69 0.37
C LEU A 89 5.52 10.05 1.06
N GLU A 90 6.02 11.09 0.40
CA GLU A 90 6.02 12.47 0.89
C GLU A 90 4.60 13.01 1.07
N THR A 91 3.72 12.77 0.09
CA THR A 91 2.33 13.27 0.12
C THR A 91 1.52 12.70 1.30
N ASN A 92 1.78 11.46 1.70
CA ASN A 92 0.98 10.75 2.69
C ASN A 92 1.64 10.69 4.09
N GLY A 93 2.86 11.21 4.23
CA GLY A 93 3.67 11.21 5.45
C GLY A 93 4.20 9.82 5.86
N SER A 94 3.37 8.79 5.79
CA SER A 94 3.74 7.39 6.01
C SER A 94 3.00 6.46 5.05
N CYS A 95 3.70 5.48 4.49
CA CYS A 95 3.15 4.51 3.55
C CYS A 95 3.47 3.08 3.96
N LEU A 96 2.61 2.15 3.56
CA LEU A 96 2.87 0.73 3.53
C LEU A 96 3.73 0.42 2.32
N VAL A 97 4.90 -0.13 2.60
CA VAL A 97 5.92 -0.46 1.62
C VAL A 97 6.12 -1.98 1.62
N PRO A 98 5.58 -2.69 0.62
CA PRO A 98 5.97 -4.06 0.35
C PRO A 98 7.38 -4.06 -0.23
N LEU A 99 8.25 -4.91 0.31
CA LEU A 99 9.67 -4.99 -0.04
C LEU A 99 10.06 -6.43 -0.39
N SER A 100 10.85 -6.54 -1.44
CA SER A 100 11.49 -7.76 -1.91
C SER A 100 13.01 -7.54 -1.97
N PRO A 101 13.82 -8.59 -1.81
CA PRO A 101 15.27 -8.49 -1.86
C PRO A 101 15.71 -8.24 -3.31
N GLY A 102 16.51 -7.21 -3.51
CA GLY A 102 17.22 -6.95 -4.74
C GLY A 102 18.49 -7.79 -4.87
N GLY A 103 19.10 -7.76 -6.05
CA GLY A 103 20.33 -8.51 -6.36
C GLY A 103 21.54 -8.13 -5.50
N ASP A 104 21.59 -6.88 -5.03
CA ASP A 104 22.76 -6.32 -4.33
C ASP A 104 22.60 -6.28 -2.80
N GLY A 105 21.65 -7.05 -2.24
CA GLY A 105 21.32 -7.02 -0.81
C GLY A 105 20.47 -5.81 -0.37
N ASN A 106 20.22 -4.87 -1.28
CA ASN A 106 19.26 -3.78 -1.09
C ASN A 106 17.81 -4.27 -1.17
N TRP A 107 16.88 -3.49 -0.63
CA TRP A 107 15.46 -3.76 -0.82
C TRP A 107 14.93 -3.08 -2.08
N VAL A 108 13.91 -3.67 -2.67
CA VAL A 108 13.22 -3.18 -3.87
C VAL A 108 11.72 -3.22 -3.58
N VAL A 109 10.99 -2.19 -3.97
CA VAL A 109 9.52 -2.24 -4.03
C VAL A 109 9.14 -3.04 -5.28
N PRO A 110 8.58 -4.26 -5.15
CA PRO A 110 8.21 -5.05 -6.31
C PRO A 110 7.13 -4.30 -7.09
N GLY A 111 7.31 -4.18 -8.40
CA GLY A 111 6.32 -3.51 -9.23
C GLY A 111 5.16 -4.42 -9.62
N CYS A 112 4.01 -3.82 -9.91
CA CYS A 112 2.88 -4.55 -10.46
C CYS A 112 3.18 -4.94 -11.91
N HIS A 113 3.15 -6.24 -12.22
CA HIS A 113 3.19 -6.72 -13.60
C HIS A 113 1.82 -6.49 -14.24
N PHE A 114 1.67 -5.40 -14.99
CA PHE A 114 0.54 -5.26 -15.90
C PHE A 114 0.84 -6.08 -17.16
N LEU A 115 -0.01 -7.07 -17.45
CA LEU A 115 0.07 -7.92 -18.65
C LEU A 115 -0.23 -7.16 -19.96
N ASP A 116 -0.37 -5.83 -19.92
CA ASP A 116 -0.83 -5.04 -21.05
C ASP A 116 0.36 -4.56 -21.92
N LYS A 117 0.53 -5.23 -23.06
CA LYS A 117 1.19 -4.76 -24.29
C LYS A 117 2.62 -4.22 -24.16
N GLY A 118 3.58 -5.14 -24.15
CA GLY A 118 4.91 -4.92 -24.73
C GLY A 118 5.89 -4.04 -23.94
N LYS A 119 5.47 -3.43 -22.83
CA LYS A 119 6.39 -2.83 -21.85
C LYS A 119 6.37 -3.63 -20.56
N THR A 120 7.36 -4.48 -20.39
CA THR A 120 7.67 -5.24 -19.16
C THR A 120 8.20 -4.30 -18.06
N ARG A 121 7.61 -3.12 -17.86
CA ARG A 121 8.03 -2.20 -16.81
C ARG A 121 7.14 -2.42 -15.60
N SER A 122 7.66 -3.10 -14.60
CA SER A 122 7.02 -3.28 -13.30
C SER A 122 6.91 -1.92 -12.62
N ILE A 123 5.70 -1.39 -12.44
CA ILE A 123 5.51 -0.08 -11.78
C ILE A 123 5.47 -0.32 -10.27
N PRO A 124 6.46 0.18 -9.49
CA PRO A 124 6.43 0.05 -8.04
C PRO A 124 5.25 0.81 -7.46
N MET A 125 4.55 0.19 -6.51
CA MET A 125 3.42 0.79 -5.83
C MET A 125 3.60 0.69 -4.32
N ILE A 126 3.38 1.82 -3.64
CA ILE A 126 3.28 1.91 -2.19
C ILE A 126 1.90 2.47 -1.84
N TYR A 127 1.42 2.20 -0.63
CA TYR A 127 0.06 2.56 -0.23
C TYR A 127 0.06 3.48 0.98
N PRO A 128 -0.86 4.45 1.09
CA PRO A 128 -0.94 5.29 2.28
C PRO A 128 -1.23 4.47 3.54
N ALA A 129 -0.54 4.77 4.64
CA ALA A 129 -0.71 4.06 5.91
C ALA A 129 -1.89 4.60 6.73
N ASN A 130 -3.10 4.49 6.18
CA ASN A 130 -4.35 4.81 6.88
C ASN A 130 -5.00 3.53 7.47
N ASP A 131 -6.00 3.71 8.33
CA ASP A 131 -6.62 2.58 9.05
C ASP A 131 -7.33 1.59 8.13
N THR A 132 -7.90 2.06 7.02
CA THR A 132 -8.54 1.20 6.01
C THR A 132 -7.52 0.29 5.32
N THR A 133 -6.36 0.84 4.94
CA THR A 133 -5.29 0.11 4.25
C THR A 133 -4.59 -0.84 5.21
N ARG A 134 -4.33 -0.43 6.47
CA ARG A 134 -3.81 -1.33 7.52
C ARG A 134 -4.76 -2.50 7.81
N THR A 135 -6.06 -2.24 7.86
CA THR A 135 -7.06 -3.30 8.11
C THR A 135 -7.14 -4.29 6.95
N ARG A 136 -7.14 -3.79 5.70
CA ARG A 136 -7.08 -4.64 4.51
C ARG A 136 -5.81 -5.46 4.46
N LEU A 137 -4.65 -4.87 4.75
CA LEU A 137 -3.36 -5.57 4.81
C LEU A 137 -3.43 -6.75 5.79
N LYS A 138 -3.94 -6.53 7.00
CA LYS A 138 -4.12 -7.61 8.00
C LYS A 138 -5.04 -8.72 7.49
N GLN A 139 -6.12 -8.39 6.78
CA GLN A 139 -7.02 -9.37 6.18
C GLN A 139 -6.33 -10.19 5.08
N ILE A 140 -5.55 -9.55 4.22
CA ILE A 140 -4.77 -10.19 3.16
C ILE A 140 -3.76 -11.17 3.77
N LEU A 141 -2.97 -10.72 4.75
CA LEU A 141 -1.98 -11.55 5.43
C LEU A 141 -2.62 -12.74 6.16
N LYS A 142 -3.78 -12.53 6.81
CA LYS A 142 -4.53 -13.61 7.48
C LYS A 142 -5.05 -14.66 6.49
N ARG A 143 -5.53 -14.24 5.31
CA ARG A 143 -5.97 -15.14 4.23
C ARG A 143 -4.78 -15.89 3.62
N GLY A 144 -3.69 -15.18 3.32
CA GLY A 144 -2.46 -15.79 2.80
C GLY A 144 -1.88 -16.84 3.73
N LYS A 145 -1.80 -16.56 5.04
CA LYS A 145 -1.32 -17.52 6.04
C LYS A 145 -2.15 -18.81 6.07
N ARG A 146 -3.48 -18.70 5.98
CA ARG A 146 -4.36 -19.88 5.89
C ARG A 146 -4.10 -20.67 4.62
N GLN A 147 -3.98 -20.00 3.48
CA GLN A 147 -3.75 -20.64 2.19
C GLN A 147 -2.38 -21.34 2.10
N ILE A 148 -1.36 -20.84 2.81
CA ILE A 148 -0.05 -21.48 2.92
C ILE A 148 -0.11 -22.70 3.86
N LEU A 149 -0.84 -22.61 4.98
CA LEU A 149 -1.04 -23.75 5.89
C LEU A 149 -1.91 -24.86 5.30
N ASP A 150 -2.91 -24.51 4.50
CA ASP A 150 -3.83 -25.46 3.86
C ASP A 150 -3.24 -26.06 2.57
N ARG A 151 -2.06 -25.60 2.14
CA ARG A 151 -1.35 -26.21 1.02
C ARG A 151 -0.77 -27.55 1.53
N PRO A 152 -1.15 -28.70 0.97
CA PRO A 152 -0.53 -29.96 1.35
C PRO A 152 0.97 -29.82 1.12
N VAL A 153 1.75 -30.03 2.18
CA VAL A 153 3.21 -30.09 2.11
C VAL A 153 3.51 -31.28 1.21
N ASP A 154 3.89 -30.99 -0.04
CA ASP A 154 4.38 -31.98 -0.97
C ASP A 154 5.78 -32.40 -0.50
N PRO A 155 5.97 -33.61 0.05
CA PRO A 155 7.22 -34.03 0.67
C PRO A 155 8.39 -34.15 -0.33
N ASP A 156 8.14 -34.01 -1.64
CA ASP A 156 9.14 -34.19 -2.69
C ASP A 156 9.91 -32.91 -3.07
N ARG A 157 9.60 -31.75 -2.48
CA ARG A 157 10.48 -30.57 -2.63
C ARG A 157 11.66 -30.66 -1.67
N HIS A 158 12.73 -31.29 -2.16
CA HIS A 158 14.08 -31.30 -1.63
C HIS A 158 14.43 -30.04 -0.81
N PHE A 159 14.31 -30.15 0.52
CA PHE A 159 15.12 -29.37 1.43
C PHE A 159 16.56 -29.81 1.21
N VAL A 160 17.33 -29.02 0.46
CA VAL A 160 18.78 -29.14 0.44
C VAL A 160 19.25 -28.80 1.85
N GLN A 161 19.45 -29.84 2.67
CA GLN A 161 20.29 -29.76 3.85
C GLN A 161 21.66 -29.28 3.38
N VAL A 162 21.99 -28.03 3.67
CA VAL A 162 23.38 -27.58 3.63
C VAL A 162 24.05 -28.20 4.85
N THR A 163 24.65 -29.37 4.62
CA THR A 163 25.53 -30.05 5.57
C THR A 163 26.72 -29.14 5.83
N ALA A 164 26.87 -28.72 7.09
CA ALA A 164 28.09 -28.08 7.56
C ALA A 164 29.27 -29.06 7.40
N ARG A 165 30.35 -28.58 6.81
CA ARG A 165 31.69 -29.15 6.92
C ARG A 165 32.70 -28.04 7.06
#